data_AF-A0A522E3Q0-F1
#
_entry.id   AF-A0A522E3Q0-F1
#
_cell.length_a   1.000
_cell.length_b   1.000
_cell.length_c   1.000
_cell.angle_alpha   90.00
_cell.angle_beta   90.00
_cell.angle_gamma   90.00
#
_symmetry.space_group_name_H-M   'P 1'
#
loop_
_entity.id
_entity.type
_entity.pdbx_description
1 polymer ?
#
loop_
_entity_poly.entity_id
_entity_poly.type
_entity_poly.pdbx_seq_one_letter_code
_entity_poly.pdbx_strand_id
1 'polypeptide(L)'
;MSSFWKRSGTDILLFLSIFLFPWWIPLALLIIFLFVFPFFAELLLFGAILDALYASGENFLSSHPFFIGFFALFLVSFWVKERVIYFQRS
;
A
#
# COMPACT_ATOMS: atom_id res chain seq x y z
N MET A 1 10.00 -19.60 -9.85
CA MET A 1 10.11 -18.77 -11.08
C MET A 1 8.78 -18.14 -11.55
N SER A 2 7.65 -18.27 -10.83
CA SER A 2 6.31 -17.82 -11.32
C SER A 2 5.73 -16.54 -10.69
N SER A 3 6.48 -15.79 -9.86
CA SER A 3 5.91 -14.67 -9.08
C SER A 3 6.05 -13.27 -9.68
N PHE A 4 6.97 -13.05 -10.64
CA PHE A 4 7.24 -11.70 -11.15
C PHE A 4 6.08 -11.19 -12.03
N TRP A 5 5.62 -12.02 -12.97
CA TRP A 5 4.49 -11.69 -13.85
C TRP A 5 3.18 -11.48 -13.10
N LYS A 6 2.94 -12.27 -12.04
CA LYS A 6 1.75 -12.12 -11.19
C LYS A 6 1.78 -10.78 -10.45
N ARG A 7 2.94 -10.39 -9.91
CA ARG A 7 3.16 -9.11 -9.24
C ARG A 7 2.91 -7.92 -10.17
N SER A 8 3.61 -7.86 -11.29
CA SER A 8 3.49 -6.73 -12.21
C SER A 8 2.07 -6.58 -12.75
N GLY A 9 1.37 -7.68 -13.02
CA GLY A 9 -0.04 -7.64 -13.43
C GLY A 9 -0.94 -7.03 -12.37
N THR A 10 -0.72 -7.36 -11.11
CA THR A 10 -1.47 -6.77 -10.01
C THR A 10 -1.11 -5.31 -9.72
N ASP A 11 0.14 -4.90 -9.87
CA ASP A 11 0.54 -3.49 -9.70
C ASP A 11 -0.13 -2.61 -10.76
N ILE A 12 -0.21 -3.10 -12.00
CA ILE A 12 -0.94 -2.44 -13.09
C ILE A 12 -2.44 -2.35 -12.76
N LEU A 13 -3.03 -3.41 -12.23
CA LEU A 13 -4.45 -3.42 -11.84
C LEU A 13 -4.72 -2.42 -10.71
N LEU A 14 -3.84 -2.36 -9.72
CA LEU A 14 -3.94 -1.44 -8.59
C LEU A 14 -3.75 0.00 -9.05
N PHE A 15 -2.80 0.25 -9.96
CA PHE A 15 -2.61 1.55 -10.61
C PHE A 15 -3.86 1.98 -11.41
N LEU A 16 -4.40 1.10 -12.27
CA LEU A 16 -5.62 1.37 -13.01
C LEU A 16 -6.81 1.64 -12.08
N SER A 17 -6.87 0.96 -10.94
CA SER A 17 -7.97 1.12 -10.00
C SER A 17 -8.06 2.52 -9.39
N ILE A 18 -6.94 3.24 -9.31
CA ILE A 18 -6.90 4.62 -8.81
C ILE A 18 -7.60 5.59 -9.77
N PHE A 19 -7.52 5.33 -11.09
CA PHE A 19 -8.13 6.18 -12.11
C PHE A 19 -9.57 5.79 -12.43
N LEU A 20 -9.89 4.50 -12.36
CA LEU A 20 -11.18 3.95 -12.79
C LEU A 20 -12.21 3.91 -11.68
N PHE A 21 -11.78 3.80 -10.42
CA PHE A 21 -12.68 3.61 -9.29
C PHE A 21 -12.56 4.73 -8.26
N PRO A 22 -13.62 4.97 -7.46
CA PRO A 22 -13.56 5.88 -6.32
C PRO A 22 -12.48 5.46 -5.31
N TRP A 23 -11.85 6.43 -4.64
CA TRP A 23 -10.72 6.26 -3.71
C TRP A 23 -10.84 5.15 -2.64
N TRP A 24 -12.04 4.74 -2.26
CA TRP A 24 -12.26 3.65 -1.29
C TRP A 24 -12.00 2.26 -1.87
N ILE A 25 -12.16 2.06 -3.18
CA ILE A 25 -11.86 0.80 -3.89
C ILE A 25 -10.35 0.51 -3.97
N PRO A 26 -9.49 1.42 -4.48
CA PRO A 26 -8.05 1.20 -4.49
C PRO A 26 -7.51 1.06 -3.06
N LEU A 27 -8.10 1.74 -2.07
CA LEU A 27 -7.73 1.57 -0.65
C LEU A 27 -8.02 0.15 -0.15
N ALA A 28 -9.21 -0.39 -0.41
CA ALA A 28 -9.57 -1.75 -0.01
C ALA A 28 -8.69 -2.81 -0.72
N LEU A 29 -8.45 -2.63 -2.02
CA LEU A 29 -7.51 -3.46 -2.77
C LEU A 29 -6.13 -3.41 -2.11
N LEU A 30 -5.59 -2.22 -1.88
CA LEU A 30 -4.26 -2.02 -1.34
C LEU A 30 -4.08 -2.68 0.03
N ILE A 31 -5.10 -2.66 0.91
CA ILE A 31 -5.10 -3.42 2.17
C ILE A 31 -5.02 -4.94 1.91
N ILE A 32 -5.82 -5.47 0.98
CA ILE A 32 -5.76 -6.91 0.61
C ILE A 32 -4.37 -7.27 0.07
N PHE A 33 -3.83 -6.41 -0.79
CA PHE A 33 -2.52 -6.57 -1.41
C PHE A 33 -1.37 -6.59 -0.41
N LEU A 34 -1.48 -5.82 0.67
CA LEU A 34 -0.51 -5.81 1.77
C LEU A 34 -0.36 -7.18 2.46
N PHE A 35 -1.42 -7.99 2.50
CA PHE A 35 -1.35 -9.36 3.03
C PHE A 35 -0.83 -10.38 2.01
N VAL A 36 -1.11 -10.15 0.73
CA VAL A 36 -0.75 -11.09 -0.35
C VAL A 36 0.71 -10.90 -0.80
N PHE A 37 1.20 -9.66 -0.85
CA PHE A 37 2.49 -9.33 -1.43
C PHE A 37 3.49 -8.79 -0.41
N PRO A 38 4.71 -9.33 -0.37
CA PRO A 38 5.69 -8.93 0.63
C PRO A 38 6.45 -7.62 0.31
N PHE A 39 6.17 -6.94 -0.82
CA PHE A 39 6.86 -5.69 -1.17
C PHE A 39 6.02 -4.51 -0.70
N PHE A 40 6.58 -3.70 0.18
CA PHE A 40 5.85 -2.62 0.83
C PHE A 40 6.18 -1.23 0.27
N ALA A 41 7.23 -1.11 -0.55
CA ALA A 41 7.67 0.17 -1.10
C ALA A 41 6.68 0.73 -2.13
N GLU A 42 6.10 -0.13 -2.98
CA GLU A 42 5.07 0.24 -3.95
C GLU A 42 3.83 0.83 -3.26
N LEU A 43 3.51 0.30 -2.09
CA LEU A 43 2.39 0.71 -1.25
C LEU A 43 2.50 2.16 -0.77
N LEU A 44 3.71 2.59 -0.39
CA LEU A 44 3.99 3.97 -0.02
C LEU A 44 3.89 4.93 -1.21
N LEU A 45 4.38 4.49 -2.37
CA LEU A 45 4.26 5.26 -3.61
C LEU A 45 2.78 5.45 -3.99
N PHE A 46 1.98 4.39 -3.91
CA PHE A 46 0.54 4.47 -4.16
C PHE A 46 -0.18 5.39 -3.18
N GLY A 47 0.19 5.33 -1.89
CA GLY A 47 -0.35 6.23 -0.88
C GLY A 47 -0.06 7.70 -1.17
N ALA A 48 1.18 8.01 -1.57
CA ALA A 48 1.57 9.35 -1.95
C ALA A 48 0.82 9.85 -3.20
N ILE A 49 0.61 8.99 -4.20
CA ILE A 49 -0.16 9.33 -5.40
C ILE A 49 -1.63 9.61 -5.06
N LEU A 50 -2.24 8.78 -4.20
CA LEU A 50 -3.62 9.00 -3.77
C LEU A 50 -3.78 10.31 -2.99
N ASP A 51 -2.86 10.63 -2.08
CA ASP A 51 -2.88 11.94 -1.43
C ASP A 51 -2.68 13.07 -2.44
N ALA A 52 -1.76 12.95 -3.40
CA ALA A 52 -1.59 13.99 -4.41
C ALA A 52 -2.86 14.23 -5.25
N LEU A 53 -3.67 13.18 -5.47
CA LEU A 53 -4.93 13.26 -6.21
C LEU A 53 -6.11 13.79 -5.37
N TYR A 54 -6.14 13.50 -4.07
CA TYR A 54 -7.30 13.75 -3.19
C TYR A 54 -7.02 14.69 -2.02
N ALA A 55 -5.81 15.27 -1.94
CA ALA A 55 -5.42 16.23 -0.91
C ALA A 55 -6.36 17.43 -0.93
N SER A 56 -7.02 17.68 0.20
CA SER A 56 -7.99 18.78 0.35
C SER A 56 -7.81 19.55 1.67
N GLY A 57 -6.65 19.42 2.33
CA GLY A 57 -6.37 20.08 3.61
C GLY A 57 -5.43 21.28 3.50
N GLU A 58 -5.54 22.20 4.46
CA GLU A 58 -4.61 23.33 4.63
C GLU A 58 -3.31 22.94 5.36
N ASN A 59 -3.36 21.87 6.17
CA ASN A 59 -2.23 21.40 6.98
C ASN A 59 -1.79 19.99 6.56
N PHE A 60 -0.48 19.70 6.62
CA PHE A 60 0.11 18.43 6.16
C PHE A 60 -0.66 17.17 6.62
N LEU A 61 -1.03 17.09 7.91
CA LEU A 61 -1.78 15.96 8.48
C LEU A 61 -3.20 15.82 7.89
N SER A 62 -3.87 16.93 7.63
CA SER A 62 -5.19 16.95 6.99
C SER A 62 -5.12 16.76 5.47
N SER A 63 -4.01 17.14 4.85
CA SER A 63 -3.80 17.04 3.42
C SER A 63 -3.32 15.65 2.99
N HIS A 64 -2.73 14.87 3.91
CA HIS A 64 -2.11 13.57 3.61
C HIS A 64 -2.63 12.39 4.45
N PRO A 65 -3.96 12.24 4.63
CA PRO A 65 -4.51 11.16 5.45
C PRO A 65 -4.19 9.78 4.90
N PHE A 66 -4.09 9.61 3.56
CA PHE A 66 -3.85 8.32 2.96
C PHE A 66 -2.39 7.88 3.15
N PHE A 67 -1.42 8.76 2.90
CA PHE A 67 -0.01 8.49 3.11
C PHE A 67 0.28 8.17 4.57
N ILE A 68 -0.31 8.90 5.53
CA ILE A 68 -0.16 8.60 6.96
C ILE A 68 -0.71 7.20 7.28
N GLY A 69 -1.90 6.88 6.79
CA GLY A 69 -2.52 5.57 6.97
C GLY A 69 -1.66 4.43 6.37
N PHE A 70 -1.19 4.60 5.14
CA PHE A 70 -0.34 3.61 4.48
C PHE A 70 1.05 3.49 5.09
N PHE A 71 1.61 4.59 5.58
CA PHE A 71 2.87 4.58 6.32
C PHE A 71 2.74 3.84 7.66
N ALA A 72 1.64 4.06 8.39
CA ALA A 72 1.34 3.29 9.60
C ALA A 72 1.17 1.79 9.29
N LEU A 73 0.43 1.45 8.24
CA LEU A 73 0.28 0.06 7.78
C LEU A 73 1.63 -0.55 7.38
N PHE A 74 2.49 0.20 6.67
CA PHE A 74 3.83 -0.23 6.33
C PHE A 74 4.64 -0.59 7.58
N LEU A 75 4.63 0.27 8.60
CA LEU A 75 5.35 0.02 9.86
C LEU A 75 4.82 -1.21 10.60
N VAL A 76 3.49 -1.36 10.69
CA VAL A 76 2.88 -2.55 11.31
C VAL A 76 3.28 -3.81 10.55
N SER A 77 3.24 -3.77 9.22
CA SER A 77 3.62 -4.91 8.38
C SER A 77 5.08 -5.29 8.55
N PHE A 78 5.95 -4.28 8.61
CA PHE A 78 7.37 -4.45 8.84
C PHE A 78 7.63 -5.11 10.20
N TRP A 79 6.99 -4.59 11.25
CA TRP A 79 7.12 -5.12 12.61
C TRP A 79 6.61 -6.57 12.73
N VAL A 80 5.46 -6.87 12.12
CA VAL A 80 4.90 -8.24 12.09
C VAL A 80 5.85 -9.19 11.38
N LYS A 81 6.39 -8.80 10.22
CA LYS A 81 7.35 -9.65 9.50
C LYS A 81 8.63 -9.88 10.27
N GLU A 82 9.17 -8.86 10.94
CA GLU A 82 10.37 -9.01 11.73
C GLU A 82 10.18 -10.05 12.83
N ARG A 83 9.00 -10.06 13.47
CA ARG A 83 8.61 -11.08 14.47
C ARG A 83 8.46 -12.48 13.86
N VAL A 84 7.81 -12.60 12.70
CA VAL A 84 7.55 -13.90 12.05
C VAL A 84 8.84 -14.53 11.51
N ILE A 85 9.73 -13.74 10.91
CA ILE A 85 11.00 -14.23 10.34
C ILE A 85 11.95 -14.67 11.45
N TYR A 86 11.96 -13.99 12.60
CA TYR A 86 12.75 -14.40 13.76
C TYR A 86 12.33 -15.79 14.28
N PHE A 87 11.02 -16.07 14.31
CA PHE A 87 10.50 -17.33 14.84
C PHE A 87 10.81 -18.57 13.96
N GLN A 88 11.08 -18.38 12.67
CA GLN A 88 11.47 -19.48 11.77
C GLN A 88 12.96 -19.82 11.78
N ARG A 89 13.81 -19.02 12.44
CA ARG A 89 15.27 -19.22 12.50
C ARG A 89 15.79 -19.70 13.87
N SER A 90 14.94 -19.77 14.89
CA SER A 90 15.22 -20.35 16.21
C SER A 90 14.76 -21.79 16.30
#